data_AF-A0A953DAR9-F1
#
_entry.id   AF-A0A953DAR9-F1
#
_cell.length_a   1.000
_cell.length_b   1.000
_cell.length_c   1.000
_cell.angle_alpha   90.00
_cell.angle_beta   90.00
_cell.angle_gamma   90.00
#
_symmetry.space_group_name_H-M   'P 1'
#
loop_
_entity.id
_entity.type
_entity.pdbx_description
1 polymer ?
#
loop_
_entity_poly.entity_id
_entity_poly.type
_entity_poly.pdbx_seq_one_letter_code
_entity_poly.pdbx_strand_id
1 'polypeptide(L)'
;MGTAMRRALAASPARWLVAVSLALVMMLAAAYPNVASAQPTQAVGQFTQVSFQTGNERTVGHFTLFDFMEQDELTGTATGTSVIVGTCAMHPSGHAVCLALETFNGVIDGQTGTVQFHDAVVLDTTTGTGHGAFTVVEGSGTGDLEGLTGHGSFAGQGGSGTYMATLDFGS
;
A
#
# COMPACT_ATOMS: atom_id res chain seq x y z
N MET A 1 -6.23 62.63 67.00
CA MET A 1 -6.47 62.40 65.56
C MET A 1 -5.13 62.38 64.86
N GLY A 2 -4.56 61.18 64.66
CA GLY A 2 -3.29 60.97 63.95
C GLY A 2 -3.52 59.93 62.87
N THR A 3 -3.49 60.36 61.62
CA THR A 3 -3.89 59.61 60.43
C THR A 3 -2.74 58.70 60.01
N ALA A 4 -2.90 57.38 60.15
CA ALA A 4 -2.04 56.39 59.51
C ALA A 4 -2.68 56.00 58.16
N MET A 5 -2.04 56.34 57.05
CA MET A 5 -2.45 55.86 55.73
C MET A 5 -1.37 54.95 55.15
N ARG A 6 -1.79 53.71 54.91
CA ARG A 6 -1.00 52.56 54.47
C ARG A 6 -0.46 52.79 53.05
N ARG A 7 0.82 52.53 52.83
CA ARG A 7 1.42 52.37 51.49
C ARG A 7 1.00 51.03 50.90
N ALA A 8 0.29 51.05 49.77
CA ALA A 8 0.07 49.88 48.94
C ALA A 8 1.24 49.72 47.95
N LEU A 9 1.89 48.57 47.98
CA LEU A 9 2.95 48.19 47.04
C LEU A 9 2.31 47.89 45.68
N ALA A 10 2.59 48.72 44.68
CA ALA A 10 2.23 48.45 43.29
C ALA A 10 3.11 47.31 42.75
N ALA A 11 2.50 46.15 42.49
CA ALA A 11 3.17 45.05 41.81
C ALA A 11 3.40 45.41 40.33
N SER A 12 4.64 45.25 39.86
CA SER A 12 5.08 45.64 38.53
C SER A 12 4.39 44.81 37.41
N PRO A 13 3.81 45.47 36.38
CA PRO A 13 3.03 44.82 35.32
C PRO A 13 3.85 43.91 34.38
N ALA A 14 5.19 44.01 34.42
CA ALA A 14 6.08 43.28 33.53
C ALA A 14 6.09 41.76 33.78
N ARG A 15 5.84 41.31 35.02
CA ARG A 15 5.83 39.88 35.37
C ARG A 15 4.60 39.14 34.84
N TRP A 16 3.50 39.85 34.64
CA TRP A 16 2.23 39.27 34.22
C TRP A 16 2.22 38.98 32.72
N LEU A 17 2.82 39.86 31.92
CA LEU A 17 2.95 39.68 30.47
C LEU A 17 3.83 38.48 30.08
N VAL A 18 4.89 38.21 30.85
CA VAL A 18 5.77 37.05 30.63
C VAL A 18 5.04 35.74 30.98
N ALA A 19 4.25 35.72 32.05
CA ALA A 19 3.49 34.53 32.45
C ALA A 19 2.39 34.17 31.42
N VAL A 20 1.70 35.17 30.87
CA VAL A 20 0.65 34.97 29.85
C VAL A 20 1.25 34.46 28.54
N SER A 21 2.39 35.00 28.11
CA SER A 21 3.05 34.55 26.87
C SER A 21 3.64 33.13 27.02
N LEU A 22 4.18 32.76 28.18
CA LEU A 22 4.63 31.38 28.43
C LEU A 22 3.47 30.37 28.44
N ALA A 23 2.33 30.75 29.03
CA ALA A 23 1.12 29.92 29.03
C ALA A 23 0.53 29.74 27.63
N LEU A 24 0.57 30.78 26.80
CA LEU A 24 0.10 30.72 25.42
C LEU A 24 0.97 29.80 24.56
N VAL A 25 2.30 29.87 24.70
CA VAL A 25 3.24 28.98 23.99
C VAL A 25 3.04 27.52 24.40
N MET A 26 2.79 27.24 25.68
CA MET A 26 2.48 25.88 26.14
C MET A 26 1.12 25.37 25.63
N MET A 27 0.11 26.23 25.50
CA MET A 27 -1.18 25.84 24.92
C MET A 27 -1.11 25.59 23.41
N LEU A 28 -0.31 26.35 22.68
CA LEU A 28 -0.06 26.11 21.25
C LEU A 28 0.67 24.77 21.03
N ALA A 29 1.65 24.42 21.86
CA ALA A 29 2.37 23.15 21.74
C ALA A 29 1.49 21.90 22.02
N ALA A 30 0.43 22.03 22.82
CA ALA A 30 -0.51 20.94 23.11
C ALA A 30 -1.62 20.76 22.06
N ALA A 31 -1.77 21.71 21.12
CA ALA A 31 -2.84 21.72 20.13
C ALA A 31 -2.46 21.08 18.78
N TYR A 32 -1.19 20.70 18.60
CA TYR A 32 -0.74 19.97 17.41
C TYR A 32 -0.65 18.49 17.78
N PRO A 33 -1.64 17.64 17.47
CA PRO A 33 -1.38 16.22 17.44
C PRO A 33 -0.20 16.01 16.49
N ASN A 34 0.82 15.29 16.96
CA ASN A 34 1.83 14.77 16.05
C ASN A 34 1.07 13.93 15.03
N VAL A 35 0.86 14.45 13.82
CA VAL A 35 0.54 13.62 12.68
C VAL A 35 1.82 12.86 12.40
N ALA A 36 2.02 11.76 13.15
CA ALA A 36 3.03 10.80 12.81
C ALA A 36 2.63 10.29 11.43
N SER A 37 3.36 10.70 10.40
CA SER A 37 3.32 10.01 9.12
C SER A 37 3.59 8.55 9.45
N ALA A 38 2.57 7.69 9.31
CA ALA A 38 2.81 6.26 9.34
C ALA A 38 3.91 6.02 8.29
N GLN A 39 4.99 5.35 8.69
CA GLN A 39 5.98 4.97 7.70
C GLN A 39 5.33 3.93 6.79
N PRO A 40 5.62 3.94 5.48
CA PRO A 40 5.14 2.90 4.59
C PRO A 40 5.50 1.51 5.12
N THR A 41 4.51 0.63 5.22
CA THR A 41 4.68 -0.76 5.60
C THR A 41 5.46 -1.49 4.51
N GLN A 42 6.51 -2.19 4.92
CA GLN A 42 7.20 -3.14 4.05
C GLN A 42 6.47 -4.48 4.11
N ALA A 43 5.91 -4.90 2.98
CA ALA A 43 5.24 -6.18 2.85
C ALA A 43 6.14 -7.19 2.14
N VAL A 44 6.23 -8.41 2.67
CA VAL A 44 6.95 -9.52 2.07
C VAL A 44 6.14 -10.80 2.21
N GLY A 45 6.23 -11.68 1.22
CA GLY A 45 5.52 -12.94 1.30
C GLY A 45 5.70 -13.83 0.09
N GLN A 46 4.81 -14.80 0.00
CA GLN A 46 4.78 -15.81 -1.06
C GLN A 46 3.41 -15.86 -1.72
N PHE A 47 3.40 -16.23 -2.99
CA PHE A 47 2.19 -16.56 -3.73
C PHE A 47 2.30 -17.99 -4.28
N THR A 48 1.16 -18.66 -4.41
CA THR A 48 1.03 -19.98 -5.03
C THR A 48 -0.18 -19.97 -5.96
N GLN A 49 0.09 -20.19 -7.24
CA GLN A 49 -0.90 -20.35 -8.29
C GLN A 49 -1.71 -21.64 -8.05
N VAL A 50 -3.00 -21.47 -7.82
CA VAL A 50 -3.98 -22.53 -7.65
C VAL A 50 -4.54 -22.97 -8.99
N SER A 51 -4.79 -22.02 -9.90
CA SER A 51 -5.31 -22.31 -11.23
C SER A 51 -4.88 -21.26 -12.24
N PHE A 52 -4.78 -21.68 -13.51
CA PHE A 52 -4.51 -20.79 -14.64
C PHE A 52 -5.30 -21.30 -15.85
N GLN A 53 -6.11 -20.43 -16.44
CA GLN A 53 -6.96 -20.75 -17.58
C GLN A 53 -6.75 -19.70 -18.67
N THR A 54 -6.50 -20.14 -19.89
CA THR A 54 -6.40 -19.25 -21.05
C THR A 54 -7.70 -19.21 -21.85
N GLY A 55 -7.91 -18.12 -22.57
CA GLY A 55 -9.03 -17.90 -23.47
C GLY A 55 -8.70 -16.89 -24.57
N ASN A 56 -9.62 -16.75 -25.54
CA ASN A 56 -9.53 -15.76 -26.63
C ASN A 56 -8.17 -15.75 -27.37
N GLU A 57 -7.57 -16.94 -27.52
CA GLU A 57 -6.26 -17.10 -28.14
C GLU A 57 -6.32 -16.75 -29.64
N ARG A 58 -5.35 -15.95 -30.09
CA ARG A 58 -5.25 -15.51 -31.48
C ARG A 58 -3.81 -15.17 -31.83
N THR A 59 -3.45 -15.40 -33.09
CA THR A 59 -2.14 -14.98 -33.62
C THR A 59 -2.23 -13.59 -34.23
N VAL A 60 -1.32 -12.70 -33.84
CA VAL A 60 -1.14 -11.37 -34.43
C VAL A 60 0.32 -11.21 -34.85
N GLY A 61 0.58 -11.29 -36.15
CA GLY A 61 1.94 -11.35 -36.67
C GLY A 61 2.66 -12.61 -36.16
N HIS A 62 3.76 -12.43 -35.44
CA HIS A 62 4.50 -13.54 -34.82
C HIS A 62 4.08 -13.82 -33.38
N PHE A 63 3.19 -13.03 -32.79
CA PHE A 63 2.81 -13.20 -31.39
C PHE A 63 1.52 -14.01 -31.26
N THR A 64 1.45 -14.84 -30.22
CA THR A 64 0.19 -15.38 -29.71
C THR A 64 -0.32 -14.45 -28.63
N LEU A 65 -1.51 -13.88 -28.83
CA LEU A 65 -2.22 -13.12 -27.82
C LEU A 65 -3.28 -14.01 -27.20
N PHE A 66 -3.41 -13.97 -25.88
CA PHE A 66 -4.44 -14.70 -25.15
C PHE A 66 -4.84 -13.94 -23.89
N ASP A 67 -6.09 -14.09 -23.52
CA ASP A 67 -6.58 -13.65 -22.22
C ASP A 67 -6.39 -14.78 -21.21
N PHE A 68 -6.26 -14.44 -19.94
CA PHE A 68 -6.16 -15.43 -18.88
C PHE A 68 -6.97 -15.04 -17.65
N MET A 69 -7.35 -16.07 -16.90
CA MET A 69 -7.83 -15.97 -15.52
C MET A 69 -6.95 -16.89 -14.66
N GLU A 70 -6.40 -16.32 -13.61
CA GLU A 70 -5.52 -16.97 -12.66
C GLU A 70 -6.07 -16.81 -11.24
N GLN A 71 -5.82 -17.80 -10.38
CA GLN A 71 -6.16 -17.73 -8.97
C GLN A 71 -4.94 -18.09 -8.14
N ASP A 72 -4.66 -17.26 -7.15
CA ASP A 72 -3.50 -17.38 -6.28
C ASP A 72 -3.90 -17.42 -4.81
N GLU A 73 -3.12 -18.15 -4.03
CA GLU A 73 -3.09 -18.05 -2.57
C GLU A 73 -1.83 -17.30 -2.12
N LEU A 74 -2.00 -16.33 -1.23
CA LEU A 74 -0.91 -15.50 -0.69
C LEU A 74 -0.69 -15.80 0.79
N THR A 75 0.57 -15.77 1.21
CA THR A 75 1.00 -15.85 2.61
C THR A 75 2.10 -14.83 2.91
N GLY A 76 2.34 -14.56 4.19
CA GLY A 76 3.30 -13.55 4.65
C GLY A 76 2.59 -12.32 5.19
N THR A 77 3.06 -11.12 4.83
CA THR A 77 2.41 -9.86 5.24
C THR A 77 0.98 -9.77 4.70
N ALA A 78 0.75 -10.23 3.47
CA ALA A 78 -0.59 -10.45 2.93
C ALA A 78 -0.94 -11.95 3.03
N THR A 79 -2.12 -12.25 3.59
CA THR A 79 -2.70 -13.59 3.64
C THR A 79 -4.11 -13.55 3.07
N GLY A 80 -4.39 -14.33 2.04
CA GLY A 80 -5.67 -14.29 1.34
C GLY A 80 -5.60 -14.96 -0.03
N THR A 81 -6.55 -14.62 -0.88
CA THR A 81 -6.64 -15.14 -2.24
C THR A 81 -6.73 -14.01 -3.24
N SER A 82 -6.19 -14.23 -4.43
CA SER A 82 -6.28 -13.30 -5.55
C SER A 82 -6.94 -13.95 -6.75
N VAL A 83 -7.71 -13.15 -7.50
CA VAL A 83 -8.17 -13.48 -8.84
C VAL A 83 -7.54 -12.49 -9.80
N ILE A 84 -6.73 -12.98 -10.73
CA ILE A 84 -6.02 -12.16 -11.71
C ILE A 84 -6.65 -12.38 -13.09
N VAL A 85 -7.01 -11.28 -13.75
CA VAL A 85 -7.54 -11.32 -15.12
C VAL A 85 -6.72 -10.39 -15.98
N GLY A 86 -6.21 -10.91 -17.09
CA GLY A 86 -5.31 -10.14 -17.95
C GLY A 86 -5.19 -10.66 -19.36
N THR A 87 -4.28 -10.05 -20.11
CA THR A 87 -3.93 -10.43 -21.47
C THR A 87 -2.42 -10.54 -21.58
N CYS A 88 -1.96 -11.57 -22.28
CA CYS A 88 -0.55 -11.81 -22.59
C CYS A 88 -0.30 -11.68 -24.08
N ALA A 89 0.91 -11.23 -24.44
CA ALA A 89 1.49 -11.37 -25.77
C ALA A 89 2.74 -12.25 -25.66
N MET A 90 2.68 -13.43 -26.27
CA MET A 90 3.75 -14.43 -26.25
C MET A 90 4.46 -14.49 -27.60
N HIS A 91 5.78 -14.33 -27.56
CA HIS A 91 6.66 -14.52 -28.70
C HIS A 91 6.93 -16.03 -28.93
N PRO A 92 7.20 -16.49 -30.17
CA PRO A 92 7.45 -17.91 -30.44
C PRO A 92 8.69 -18.49 -29.76
N SER A 93 9.56 -17.63 -29.21
CA SER A 93 10.69 -18.06 -28.38
C SER A 93 10.27 -18.53 -26.97
N GLY A 94 9.00 -18.35 -26.59
CA GLY A 94 8.49 -18.65 -25.25
C GLY A 94 8.54 -17.48 -24.26
N HIS A 95 9.10 -16.33 -24.65
CA HIS A 95 9.00 -15.11 -23.83
C HIS A 95 7.64 -14.46 -24.00
N ALA A 96 7.02 -14.04 -22.91
CA ALA A 96 5.76 -13.33 -22.94
C ALA A 96 5.77 -12.11 -22.01
N VAL A 97 4.93 -11.14 -22.33
CA VAL A 97 4.59 -10.01 -21.45
C VAL A 97 3.09 -10.00 -21.24
N CYS A 98 2.66 -9.83 -20.00
CA CYS A 98 1.26 -9.77 -19.63
C CYS A 98 0.97 -8.50 -18.85
N LEU A 99 -0.25 -7.98 -19.04
CA LEU A 99 -0.83 -6.93 -18.20
C LEU A 99 -2.11 -7.46 -17.60
N ALA A 100 -2.33 -7.23 -16.31
CA ALA A 100 -3.48 -7.77 -15.61
C ALA A 100 -4.01 -6.83 -14.53
N LEU A 101 -5.24 -7.13 -14.12
CA LEU A 101 -5.88 -6.58 -12.94
C LEU A 101 -6.07 -7.73 -11.95
N GLU A 102 -5.38 -7.66 -10.83
CA GLU A 102 -5.51 -8.57 -9.71
C GLU A 102 -6.53 -8.03 -8.72
N THR A 103 -7.47 -8.86 -8.27
CA THR A 103 -8.36 -8.57 -7.14
C THR A 103 -7.97 -9.46 -5.97
N PHE A 104 -7.38 -8.87 -4.95
CA PHE A 104 -7.06 -9.53 -3.69
C PHE A 104 -8.23 -9.42 -2.71
N ASN A 105 -8.47 -10.49 -1.96
CA ASN A 105 -9.36 -10.53 -0.82
C ASN A 105 -8.68 -11.25 0.36
N GLY A 106 -8.52 -10.55 1.48
CA GLY A 106 -7.87 -11.12 2.65
C GLY A 106 -7.39 -10.06 3.64
N VAL A 107 -6.23 -10.32 4.23
CA VAL A 107 -5.63 -9.51 5.28
C VAL A 107 -4.25 -9.04 4.82
N ILE A 108 -3.95 -7.74 4.94
CA ILE A 108 -2.62 -7.17 4.71
C ILE A 108 -2.19 -6.45 5.98
N ASP A 109 -1.09 -6.88 6.59
CA ASP A 109 -0.57 -6.29 7.83
C ASP A 109 -1.62 -6.17 8.96
N GLY A 110 -2.50 -7.17 9.06
CA GLY A 110 -3.60 -7.21 10.02
C GLY A 110 -4.89 -6.50 9.60
N GLN A 111 -4.86 -5.72 8.52
CA GLN A 111 -6.03 -4.99 7.99
C GLN A 111 -6.82 -5.87 7.02
N THR A 112 -8.14 -6.01 7.23
CA THR A 112 -8.99 -6.90 6.44
C THR A 112 -9.74 -6.13 5.35
N GLY A 113 -9.75 -6.66 4.12
CA GLY A 113 -10.53 -6.07 3.04
C GLY A 113 -10.25 -6.68 1.67
N THR A 114 -10.69 -5.97 0.64
CA THR A 114 -10.32 -6.22 -0.76
C THR A 114 -9.54 -5.06 -1.32
N VAL A 115 -8.65 -5.31 -2.27
CA VAL A 115 -7.95 -4.27 -3.03
C VAL A 115 -7.59 -4.79 -4.42
N GLN A 116 -7.45 -3.90 -5.40
CA GLN A 116 -7.00 -4.26 -6.73
C GLN A 116 -5.57 -3.79 -7.01
N PHE A 117 -4.85 -4.56 -7.81
CA PHE A 117 -3.52 -4.22 -8.30
C PHE A 117 -3.47 -4.27 -9.82
N HIS A 118 -2.69 -3.36 -10.43
CA HIS A 118 -2.28 -3.50 -11.82
C HIS A 118 -0.95 -4.23 -11.87
N ASP A 119 -0.88 -5.29 -12.66
CA ASP A 119 0.31 -6.12 -12.80
C ASP A 119 0.93 -5.97 -14.18
N ALA A 120 2.27 -5.93 -14.20
CA ALA A 120 3.07 -6.06 -15.40
C ALA A 120 4.03 -7.23 -15.24
N VAL A 121 3.82 -8.28 -16.04
CA VAL A 121 4.47 -9.59 -15.89
C VAL A 121 5.35 -9.88 -17.10
N VAL A 122 6.55 -10.41 -16.85
CA VAL A 122 7.44 -10.99 -17.86
C VAL A 122 7.59 -12.46 -17.55
N LEU A 123 7.31 -13.30 -18.56
CA LEU A 123 7.37 -14.75 -18.46
C LEU A 123 8.40 -15.33 -19.43
N ASP A 124 9.02 -16.42 -19.02
CA ASP A 124 9.73 -17.34 -19.89
C ASP A 124 9.11 -18.73 -19.72
N THR A 125 8.28 -19.13 -20.70
CA THR A 125 7.57 -20.41 -20.68
C THR A 125 8.49 -21.60 -20.92
N THR A 126 9.72 -21.37 -21.38
CA THR A 126 10.71 -22.46 -21.59
C THR A 126 11.37 -22.88 -20.28
N THR A 127 11.53 -21.95 -19.34
CA THR A 127 12.09 -22.20 -18.00
C THR A 127 11.03 -22.23 -16.90
N GLY A 128 9.82 -21.76 -17.20
CA GLY A 128 8.73 -21.57 -16.25
C GLY A 128 8.96 -20.42 -15.27
N THR A 129 9.90 -19.52 -15.56
CA THR A 129 10.23 -18.38 -14.70
C THR A 129 9.34 -17.18 -15.04
N GLY A 130 8.98 -16.42 -14.01
CA GLY A 130 8.18 -15.21 -14.12
C GLY A 130 8.65 -14.15 -13.15
N HIS A 131 8.59 -12.88 -13.54
CA HIS A 131 8.83 -11.75 -12.65
C HIS A 131 8.05 -10.53 -13.13
N GLY A 132 7.82 -9.58 -12.23
CA GLY A 132 7.04 -8.42 -12.57
C GLY A 132 7.00 -7.37 -11.49
N ALA A 133 6.18 -6.36 -11.76
CA ALA A 133 5.86 -5.28 -10.84
C ALA A 133 4.35 -5.12 -10.74
N PHE A 134 3.90 -4.62 -9.61
CA PHE A 134 2.49 -4.29 -9.38
C PHE A 134 2.34 -2.94 -8.69
N THR A 135 1.18 -2.33 -8.88
CA THR A 135 0.79 -1.08 -8.21
C THR A 135 -0.64 -1.17 -7.72
N VAL A 136 -0.93 -0.69 -6.52
CA VAL A 136 -2.29 -0.59 -6.01
C VAL A 136 -3.11 0.32 -6.91
N VAL A 137 -4.31 -0.12 -7.29
CA VAL A 137 -5.28 0.71 -8.00
C VAL A 137 -5.91 1.68 -7.00
N GLU A 138 -5.71 2.98 -7.22
CA GLU A 138 -6.20 4.03 -6.33
C GLU A 138 -7.71 3.92 -6.09
N GLY A 139 -8.12 3.99 -4.82
CA GLY A 139 -9.53 3.92 -4.42
C GLY A 139 -10.21 2.55 -4.60
N SER A 140 -9.45 1.49 -4.93
CA SER A 140 -9.99 0.13 -5.07
C SER A 140 -10.15 -0.63 -3.75
N GLY A 141 -9.52 -0.13 -2.69
CA GLY A 141 -9.57 -0.71 -1.35
C GLY A 141 -10.97 -0.70 -0.74
N THR A 142 -11.29 -1.73 0.05
CA THR A 142 -12.52 -1.81 0.86
C THR A 142 -12.20 -2.22 2.29
N GLY A 143 -13.12 -1.96 3.22
CA GLY A 143 -12.93 -2.32 4.62
C GLY A 143 -11.74 -1.58 5.23
N ASP A 144 -10.86 -2.30 5.93
CA ASP A 144 -9.68 -1.69 6.54
C ASP A 144 -8.56 -1.40 5.51
N LEU A 145 -8.77 -1.77 4.24
CA LEU A 145 -7.86 -1.47 3.12
C LEU A 145 -8.30 -0.24 2.32
N GLU A 146 -9.36 0.47 2.73
CA GLU A 146 -9.72 1.75 2.12
C GLU A 146 -8.54 2.74 2.20
N GLY A 147 -8.30 3.46 1.09
CA GLY A 147 -7.17 4.40 1.00
C GLY A 147 -5.78 3.76 0.89
N LEU A 148 -5.68 2.43 0.79
CA LEU A 148 -4.41 1.76 0.54
C LEU A 148 -3.79 2.26 -0.78
N THR A 149 -2.50 2.60 -0.71
CA THR A 149 -1.66 2.87 -1.88
C THR A 149 -0.36 2.08 -1.77
N GLY A 150 0.33 1.89 -2.89
CA GLY A 150 1.59 1.18 -2.86
C GLY A 150 2.00 0.58 -4.19
N HIS A 151 3.16 -0.04 -4.16
CA HIS A 151 3.76 -0.71 -5.31
C HIS A 151 4.72 -1.79 -4.83
N GLY A 152 4.99 -2.75 -5.70
CA GLY A 152 5.89 -3.85 -5.38
C GLY A 152 6.38 -4.59 -6.61
N SER A 153 7.07 -5.68 -6.34
CA SER A 153 7.61 -6.59 -7.33
C SER A 153 7.46 -8.03 -6.87
N PHE A 154 7.44 -8.93 -7.82
CA PHE A 154 7.41 -10.36 -7.57
C PHE A 154 8.32 -11.12 -8.53
N ALA A 155 8.70 -12.32 -8.12
CA ALA A 155 9.40 -13.28 -8.95
C ALA A 155 9.03 -14.70 -8.51
N GLY A 156 8.97 -15.62 -9.47
CA GLY A 156 8.58 -16.99 -9.22
C GLY A 156 9.01 -17.95 -10.33
N GLN A 157 8.79 -19.23 -10.06
CA GLN A 157 9.00 -20.31 -11.01
C GLN A 157 7.95 -21.40 -10.80
N GLY A 158 7.38 -21.90 -11.89
CA GLY A 158 6.45 -23.04 -11.85
C GLY A 158 5.16 -22.77 -11.08
N GLY A 159 4.68 -21.53 -11.07
CA GLY A 159 3.44 -21.13 -10.40
C GLY A 159 3.60 -20.80 -8.91
N SER A 160 4.81 -20.64 -8.39
CA SER A 160 5.01 -20.15 -7.02
C SER A 160 6.19 -19.19 -6.96
N GLY A 161 6.13 -18.26 -6.01
CA GLY A 161 7.17 -17.25 -5.89
C GLY A 161 7.05 -16.38 -4.65
N THR A 162 7.80 -15.29 -4.67
CA THR A 162 7.85 -14.30 -3.60
C THR A 162 7.48 -12.93 -4.11
N TYR A 163 6.89 -12.12 -3.24
CA TYR A 163 6.66 -10.70 -3.49
C TYR A 163 7.31 -9.84 -2.40
N MET A 164 7.58 -8.59 -2.76
CA MET A 164 7.93 -7.52 -1.84
C MET A 164 7.26 -6.22 -2.28
N ALA A 165 6.71 -5.46 -1.34
CA ALA A 165 6.01 -4.21 -1.61
C ALA A 165 6.27 -3.15 -0.55
N THR A 166 6.05 -1.90 -0.94
CA THR A 166 5.91 -0.75 -0.04
C THR A 166 4.47 -0.28 -0.09
N LEU A 167 3.79 -0.32 1.05
CA LEU A 167 2.36 -0.03 1.19
C LEU A 167 2.14 1.12 2.16
N ASP A 168 1.17 1.98 1.87
CA ASP A 168 0.74 3.07 2.75
C ASP A 168 -0.77 2.95 2.95
N PHE A 169 -1.17 2.70 4.21
CA PHE A 169 -2.56 2.62 4.62
C PHE A 169 -3.02 4.05 4.89
N GLY A 170 -3.89 4.59 4.03
CA GLY A 170 -4.42 5.94 4.16
C GLY A 170 -4.86 6.27 5.60
N SER A 171 -4.55 7.49 6.03
CA SER A 171 -4.86 8.01 7.37
C SER A 171 -6.30 8.45 7.54
#